data_AF-A0A2D5TEG8-F1
#
_entry.id   AF-A0A2D5TEG8-F1
#
_cell.length_a   1.000
_cell.length_b   1.000
_cell.length_c   1.000
_cell.angle_alpha   90.00
_cell.angle_beta   90.00
_cell.angle_gamma   90.00
#
_symmetry.space_group_name_H-M   'P 1'
#
loop_
_entity.id
_entity.type
_entity.pdbx_description
1 polymer ?
#
loop_
_entity_poly.entity_id
_entity_poly.type
_entity_poly.pdbx_seq_one_letter_code
_entity_poly.pdbx_strand_id
1 'polypeptide(L)' 'MEYITGLFIYYVVANTNVFTVIWYESEKMCLEAMIDNGPLYIQLDAEAMLCKKTDKMSKGVPRPKIRPEGDT' A
#
# COMPACT_ATOMS: atom_id res chain seq x y z
N MET A 1 2.09 -20.77 1.17
CA MET A 1 2.79 -19.54 0.73
C MET A 1 1.92 -18.37 1.17
N GLU A 2 2.42 -17.48 2.03
CA GLU A 2 1.70 -16.26 2.42
C GLU A 2 1.81 -15.25 1.27
N TYR A 3 0.70 -15.05 0.54
CA TYR A 3 0.58 -13.94 -0.38
C TYR A 3 0.14 -12.71 0.42
N ILE A 4 0.78 -11.57 0.17
CA ILE A 4 0.29 -10.30 0.68
C ILE A 4 -0.17 -9.43 -0.48
N THR A 5 -1.23 -8.65 -0.24
CA THR A 5 -1.74 -7.72 -1.24
C THR A 5 -1.14 -6.35 -0.95
N GLY A 6 -0.48 -5.77 -1.94
CA GLY A 6 0.01 -4.39 -1.87
C GLY A 6 -0.94 -3.45 -2.61
N LEU A 7 -1.28 -2.33 -1.99
CA LEU A 7 -1.80 -1.15 -2.67
C LEU A 7 -0.61 -0.30 -3.10
N PHE A 8 -0.35 -0.25 -4.39
CA PHE A 8 0.73 0.53 -4.98
C PHE A 8 0.17 1.90 -5.36
N ILE A 9 0.85 2.96 -4.95
CA ILE A 9 0.47 4.35 -5.22
C ILE A 9 1.66 5.07 -5.84
N TYR A 10 1.41 5.75 -6.96
CA TYR A 10 2.39 6.55 -7.67
C TYR A 10 1.92 8.00 -7.76
N TYR A 11 2.78 8.94 -7.36
CA TYR A 11 2.48 10.37 -7.32
C TYR A 11 3.76 11.21 -7.39
N VAL A 12 3.61 12.51 -7.61
CA VAL A 12 4.74 13.45 -7.75
C VAL A 12 4.70 14.49 -6.63
N VAL A 13 5.83 14.67 -5.94
CA VAL A 13 6.01 15.74 -4.95
C VAL A 13 7.22 16.57 -5.34
N ALA A 14 7.04 17.87 -5.56
CA ALA A 14 8.12 18.81 -5.90
C ALA A 14 9.03 18.29 -7.05
N ASN A 15 8.43 17.84 -8.15
CA ASN A 15 9.10 17.23 -9.31
C ASN A 15 9.86 15.91 -9.03
N THR A 16 9.58 15.26 -7.90
CA THR A 16 10.14 13.95 -7.57
C THR A 16 9.05 12.89 -7.62
N ASN A 17 9.33 11.82 -8.36
CA ASN A 17 8.48 10.65 -8.46
C ASN A 17 8.54 9.84 -7.16
N VAL A 18 7.38 9.59 -6.56
CA VAL A 18 7.25 8.82 -5.32
C VAL A 18 6.46 7.54 -5.57
N PHE A 19 7.00 6.43 -5.07
CA PHE A 19 6.36 5.12 -5.10
C PHE A 19 6.11 4.66 -3.67
N THR A 20 4.84 4.52 -3.30
CA THR A 20 4.42 4.07 -1.97
C THR A 20 3.69 2.74 -2.09
N VAL A 21 3.92 1.84 -1.13
CA VAL A 21 3.19 0.58 -1.04
C VAL A 21 2.63 0.39 0.36
N ILE A 22 1.31 0.17 0.42
CA ILE A 22 0.59 -0.15 1.66
C ILE A 22 0.21 -1.63 1.63
N TRP A 23 0.52 -2.35 2.70
CA TRP A 23 0.33 -3.80 2.77
C TRP A 23 -0.99 -4.16 3.46
N TYR A 24 -1.74 -5.05 2.83
CA TYR A 24 -2.98 -5.61 3.32
C TYR A 24 -2.90 -7.13 3.40
N GLU A 25 -3.58 -7.70 4.39
CA GLU A 25 -3.66 -9.14 4.60
C GLU A 25 -4.50 -9.85 3.54
N SER A 26 -5.46 -9.14 2.93
CA SER A 26 -6.31 -9.67 1.88
C SER A 26 -6.51 -8.70 0.73
N GLU A 27 -6.86 -9.24 -0.44
CA GLU A 27 -7.24 -8.43 -1.61
C GLU A 27 -8.50 -7.61 -1.36
N LYS A 28 -9.46 -8.18 -0.62
CA LYS A 28 -10.69 -7.48 -0.25
C LYS A 28 -10.39 -6.19 0.53
N MET A 29 -9.54 -6.26 1.56
CA MET A 29 -9.16 -5.08 2.34
C MET A 29 -8.44 -4.02 1.51
N CYS A 30 -7.59 -4.45 0.57
CA CYS A 30 -6.92 -3.52 -0.34
C CYS A 30 -7.93 -2.79 -1.23
N LEU A 31 -8.89 -3.53 -1.81
CA LEU A 31 -9.91 -2.96 -2.69
C LEU A 31 -10.85 -2.03 -1.92
N GLU A 32 -11.28 -2.42 -0.72
CA GLU A 32 -12.07 -1.56 0.18
C GLU A 32 -11.31 -0.29 0.50
N ALA A 33 -10.03 -0.38 0.87
CA ALA A 33 -9.21 0.79 1.11
C ALA A 33 -9.03 1.67 -0.13
N MET A 34 -8.94 1.10 -1.34
CA MET A 34 -8.86 1.89 -2.58
C MET A 34 -10.17 2.64 -2.86
N ILE A 35 -11.32 2.04 -2.56
CA ILE A 35 -12.65 2.64 -2.72
C ILE A 35 -12.87 3.73 -1.66
N ASP A 36 -12.60 3.41 -0.40
CA ASP A 36 -12.87 4.29 0.75
C ASP A 36 -11.84 5.44 0.85
N ASN A 37 -10.57 5.20 0.47
CA ASN A 37 -9.52 6.23 0.44
C ASN A 37 -9.44 6.98 -0.89
N GLY A 38 -10.53 7.05 -1.66
CA GLY A 38 -10.67 8.03 -2.75
C GLY A 38 -10.22 9.46 -2.39
N PRO A 39 -10.43 9.96 -1.14
CA PRO A 39 -9.87 11.24 -0.70
C PRO A 39 -8.34 11.30 -0.70
N LEU A 40 -7.64 10.21 -0.39
CA LEU A 40 -6.18 10.15 -0.34
C LEU A 40 -5.57 10.22 -1.75
N TYR A 41 -6.28 9.70 -2.76
CA TYR A 41 -5.95 9.87 -4.17
C TYR A 41 -5.96 11.35 -4.58
N ILE A 42 -7.01 12.08 -4.20
CA ILE A 42 -7.16 13.51 -4.50
C ILE A 42 -6.11 14.34 -3.75
N GLN A 43 -5.83 14.00 -2.48
CA GLN A 43 -4.84 14.73 -1.68
C GLN A 43 -3.41 14.57 -2.19
N LEU A 44 -3.06 13.39 -2.70
CA LEU A 44 -1.72 13.12 -3.24
C LEU A 44 -1.55 13.51 -4.71
N ASP A 45 -2.64 13.89 -5.39
CA ASP A 45 -2.68 14.02 -6.86
C ASP A 45 -2.04 12.78 -7.53
N ALA A 46 -2.48 11.61 -7.08
CA ALA A 46 -1.86 10.36 -7.50
C ALA A 46 -2.18 10.06 -8.97
N GLU A 47 -1.15 9.70 -9.73
CA GLU A 47 -1.30 9.35 -11.16
C GLU A 47 -1.81 7.92 -11.34
N ALA A 48 -1.49 7.02 -10.41
CA ALA A 48 -1.93 5.63 -10.48
C ALA A 48 -2.05 4.99 -9.09
N MET A 49 -3.05 4.12 -8.96
CA MET A 49 -3.26 3.27 -7.79
C MET A 49 -3.69 1.87 -8.24
N LEU A 50 -3.09 0.82 -7.65
CA LEU A 50 -3.40 -0.57 -8.00
C LEU A 50 -3.26 -1.50 -6.80
N CYS A 51 -4.29 -2.29 -6.54
CA CYS A 51 -4.18 -3.48 -5.69
C CYS A 51 -3.55 -4.64 -6.47
N LYS A 52 -2.46 -5.19 -5.95
CA LYS A 52 -1.78 -6.34 -6.57
C LYS A 52 -1.34 -7.35 -5.52
N LYS A 53 -1.72 -8.61 -5.73
CA LYS A 53 -1.13 -9.75 -5.03
C LYS A 53 0.31 -9.93 -5.48
N THR A 54 1.23 -10.02 -4.54
CA THR A 54 2.63 -10.26 -4.86
C THR A 54 3.25 -11.32 -3.95
N ASP A 55 3.99 -12.24 -4.57
CA ASP A 55 4.84 -13.25 -3.96
C ASP A 55 6.28 -12.73 -3.74
N LYS A 56 6.71 -11.74 -4.54
CA LYS A 56 8.05 -11.12 -4.52
C LYS A 56 8.42 -10.46 -3.19
N MET A 57 7.42 -10.08 -2.40
CA MET A 57 7.62 -9.43 -1.11
C MET A 57 8.31 -10.29 -0.05
N SER A 58 8.22 -11.62 -0.17
CA SER A 58 8.77 -12.54 0.83
C SER A 58 10.31 -12.54 0.92
N LYS A 59 11.03 -11.94 -0.04
CA LYS A 59 12.50 -12.04 -0.12
C LYS A 59 13.30 -10.75 0.07
N GLY A 60 12.68 -9.57 0.04
CA GLY A 60 13.47 -8.32 -0.06
C GLY A 60 12.89 -7.06 0.56
N VAL A 61 11.63 -7.08 0.98
CA VAL A 61 11.03 -5.95 1.70
C VAL A 61 10.66 -6.47 3.08
N PRO A 62 11.30 -5.99 4.17
CA PRO A 62 10.90 -6.40 5.50
C PRO A 62 9.42 -6.06 5.67
N ARG A 63 8.59 -7.07 5.97
CA ARG A 63 7.21 -6.86 6.45
C ARG A 63 7.32 -5.77 7.53
N PRO A 64 6.67 -4.61 7.39
CA PRO A 64 6.68 -3.63 8.45
C PRO A 64 6.25 -4.38 9.71
N LYS A 65 7.09 -4.40 10.75
CA LYS A 65 6.67 -4.92 12.05
C LYS A 65 5.56 -3.98 12.48
N ILE A 66 4.30 -4.36 12.24
CA ILE A 66 3.14 -3.68 12.81
C ILE A 66 3.42 -3.75 14.31
N ARG A 67 3.71 -2.59 14.92
CA ARG A 67 3.94 -2.51 16.36
C ARG A 67 2.65 -3.05 16.98
N PRO A 68 2.68 -4.12 17.80
CA PRO A 68 1.47 -4.56 18.47
C PRO A 68 0.91 -3.36 19.24
N GLU A 69 -0.35 -3.02 18.99
CA GLU A 69 -1.08 -2.04 19.80
C GLU A 69 -1.05 -2.56 21.24
N GLY A 70 -0.30 -1.89 22.13
CA GLY A 70 -0.27 -2.30 23.54
C GLY A 70 0.94 -1.91 24.40
N ASP A 71 2.06 -1.42 23.85
CA ASP A 71 3.21 -0.99 24.67
C ASP A 71 3.26 0.54 24.84
N THR A 72 2.36 1.07 25.66
CA THR A 72 2.55 2.30 26.47
C THR A 72 1.67 2.23 27.71
#